data_AF-A0A962ICV4-F1
#
_entry.id   AF-A0A962ICV4-F1
#
_cell.length_a   1.000
_cell.length_b   1.000
_cell.length_c   1.000
_cell.angle_alpha   90.00
_cell.angle_beta   90.00
_cell.angle_gamma   90.00
#
_symmetry.space_group_name_H-M   'P 1'
#
loop_
_entity.id
_entity.type
_entity.pdbx_description
1 polymer ?
#
loop_
_entity_poly.entity_id
_entity_poly.type
_entity_poly.pdbx_seq_one_letter_code
_entity_poly.pdbx_strand_id
1 'polypeptide(L)' 'MTLFVADYRSPDAAIRFVDSLHAYGFGLLKNHPVSPQAVRDIYTHWAEFFASPLKQDWLYEPRTS' A
#
# COMPACT_ATOMS: atom_id res chain seq x y z
N MET A 1 -5.69 -3.94 -22.90
CA MET A 1 -5.81 -4.38 -21.49
C MET A 1 -6.47 -3.25 -20.72
N THR A 2 -7.66 -3.47 -20.18
CA THR A 2 -8.41 -2.43 -19.46
C THR A 2 -8.31 -2.73 -17.98
N LEU A 3 -7.72 -1.80 -17.23
CA LEU A 3 -7.55 -1.96 -15.80
C LEU A 3 -8.87 -1.63 -15.07
N PHE A 4 -9.43 -2.61 -14.37
CA PHE A 4 -10.63 -2.38 -13.57
C PHE A 4 -10.26 -1.89 -12.17
N VAL A 5 -10.81 -0.73 -11.80
CA VAL A 5 -10.72 -0.18 -10.45
C VAL A 5 -12.04 -0.45 -9.74
N ALA A 6 -12.00 -1.25 -8.67
CA ALA A 6 -13.13 -1.48 -7.78
C ALA A 6 -13.30 -0.29 -6.83
N ASP A 7 -14.52 0.21 -6.68
CA ASP A 7 -14.85 1.22 -5.67
C ASP A 7 -15.20 0.51 -4.37
N TYR A 8 -14.41 0.69 -3.30
CA TYR A 8 -14.62 0.00 -2.02
C TYR A 8 -16.02 0.23 -1.42
N ARG A 9 -16.65 1.36 -1.75
CA ARG A 9 -17.98 1.73 -1.21
C ARG A 9 -19.13 1.10 -1.99
N SER A 10 -18.85 0.44 -3.11
CA SER A 10 -19.86 -0.19 -3.95
C SER A 10 -20.30 -1.53 -3.36
N PRO A 11 -21.60 -1.90 -3.44
CA PRO A 11 -22.08 -3.20 -2.97
C PRO A 11 -21.45 -4.39 -3.70
N ASP A 12 -20.95 -4.19 -4.93
CA ASP A 12 -20.31 -5.21 -5.76
C ASP A 12 -18.77 -5.20 -5.70
N ALA A 13 -18.18 -4.36 -4.83
CA ALA A 13 -16.74 -4.14 -4.79
C ALA A 13 -15.94 -5.44 -4.59
N ALA A 14 -16.42 -6.31 -3.71
CA ALA A 14 -15.77 -7.57 -3.39
C ALA A 14 -15.71 -8.51 -4.60
N ILE A 15 -16.83 -8.67 -5.30
CA ILE A 15 -16.95 -9.54 -6.47
C ILE A 15 -15.99 -9.04 -7.56
N ARG A 16 -16.09 -7.75 -7.89
CA ARG A 16 -15.26 -7.13 -8.93
C ARG A 16 -13.76 -7.17 -8.62
N PHE A 17 -13.40 -7.06 -7.33
CA PHE A 17 -12.01 -7.13 -6.91
C PHE A 17 -11.46 -8.56 -7.05
N VAL A 18 -12.21 -9.58 -6.61
CA VAL A 18 -11.81 -10.99 -6.73
C VAL A 18 -11.70 -11.41 -8.20
N ASP A 19 -12.64 -10.97 -9.05
CA ASP A 19 -12.59 -11.25 -10.49
C ASP A 19 -11.30 -10.67 -11.13
N SER A 20 -10.88 -9.47 -10.71
CA SER A 20 -9.63 -8.86 -11.18
C SER A 20 -8.40 -9.66 -10.72
N LEU A 21 -8.39 -10.12 -9.47
CA LEU A 21 -7.31 -10.96 -8.96
C LEU A 21 -7.21 -12.28 -9.73
N HIS A 22 -8.34 -12.92 -10.04
CA HIS A 22 -8.36 -14.16 -10.84
C HIS A 22 -7.91 -13.93 -12.28
N ALA A 23 -8.36 -12.86 -12.93
CA ALA A 23 -8.08 -12.61 -14.34
C ALA A 23 -6.66 -12.09 -14.60
N TYR A 24 -6.11 -11.27 -13.69
CA TYR A 24 -4.89 -10.52 -13.94
C TYR A 24 -3.80 -10.71 -12.87
N GLY A 25 -4.11 -11.35 -11.73
CA GLY A 25 -3.19 -11.51 -10.61
C GLY A 25 -3.07 -10.26 -9.71
N PHE A 26 -3.82 -9.19 -10.00
CA PHE A 26 -3.85 -7.97 -9.20
C PHE A 26 -5.22 -7.28 -9.31
N GLY A 27 -5.57 -6.48 -8.29
CA GLY A 27 -6.81 -5.72 -8.23
C GLY A 27 -6.55 -4.32 -7.70
N LEU A 28 -7.21 -3.32 -8.29
CA LEU A 28 -7.13 -1.93 -7.81
C LEU A 28 -8.38 -1.58 -7.03
N LEU A 29 -8.17 -0.93 -5.89
CA LEU A 29 -9.23 -0.44 -5.02
C LEU A 29 -9.13 1.08 -4.87
N LYS A 30 -10.24 1.79 -5.08
CA LYS A 30 -10.37 3.23 -4.76
C LYS A 30 -11.35 3.43 -3.60
N ASN A 31 -11.32 4.62 -2.99
CA ASN A 31 -12.18 4.99 -1.86
C ASN A 31 -12.07 4.05 -0.65
N HIS A 32 -10.90 3.42 -0.47
CA HIS A 32 -10.59 2.54 0.64
C HIS A 32 -10.67 3.28 1.99
N PRO A 33 -10.89 2.59 3.12
CA PRO A 33 -11.09 3.23 4.42
C PRO A 33 -9.79 3.73 5.05
N VAL A 34 -8.62 3.35 4.51
CA VAL A 34 -7.33 3.86 5.01
C VAL A 34 -7.27 5.38 4.83
N SER A 35 -6.97 6.07 5.93
CA SER A 35 -6.91 7.54 5.97
C SER A 35 -5.83 8.06 5.02
N PRO A 36 -6.18 8.98 4.09
CA PRO A 36 -5.20 9.63 3.23
C PRO A 36 -4.15 10.42 4.02
N GLN A 37 -4.52 10.96 5.20
CA GLN A 37 -3.59 11.69 6.05
C GLN A 37 -2.56 10.75 6.66
N ALA A 38 -3.00 9.61 7.19
CA ALA A 38 -2.09 8.62 7.76
C ALA A 38 -1.06 8.13 6.73
N VAL A 39 -1.49 7.92 5.48
CA VAL A 39 -0.56 7.57 4.39
C VAL A 39 0.46 8.68 4.18
N ARG A 40 0.02 9.94 4.05
CA ARG A 40 0.93 11.08 3.89
C ARG A 40 1.92 11.21 5.05
N ASP A 41 1.46 11.05 6.28
CA ASP A 41 2.30 11.15 7.48
C ASP A 41 3.38 10.07 7.48
N ILE A 42 3.03 8.83 7.11
CA ILE A 42 4.00 7.74 6.95
C ILE A 42 5.05 8.12 5.90
N TYR A 43 4.65 8.63 4.73
CA TYR A 43 5.60 9.06 3.70
C TYR A 43 6.52 10.18 4.19
N THR A 44 5.99 11.18 4.88
CA THR A 44 6.77 12.30 5.44
C THR A 44 7.78 11.79 6.48
N HIS A 45 7.34 11.02 7.47
CA HIS A 45 8.22 10.53 8.53
C HIS A 45 9.32 9.62 8.00
N TRP A 46 9.02 8.73 7.05
CA TRP A 46 10.04 7.89 6.44
C TRP A 46 11.01 8.69 5.57
N ALA A 47 10.53 9.68 4.82
CA ALA A 47 11.41 10.57 4.06
C ALA A 47 12.37 11.34 4.98
N GLU A 48 11.88 11.88 6.09
CA GLU A 48 12.69 12.56 7.11
C GLU A 48 13.69 11.62 7.78
N PHE A 49 13.25 10.42 8.17
CA PHE A 49 14.12 9.40 8.76
C PHE A 49 15.27 9.01 7.83
N PHE A 50 14.98 8.72 6.55
CA PHE A 50 16.00 8.35 5.59
C PHE A 50 16.91 9.52 5.16
N ALA A 51 16.46 10.77 5.32
CA ALA A 51 17.30 11.95 5.15
C ALA A 51 18.22 12.23 6.36
N SER A 52 17.92 11.64 7.52
CA SER A 52 18.64 11.85 8.78
C SER A 52 19.81 10.87 8.97
N PRO A 53 20.88 11.26 9.71
CA PRO A 53 21.89 10.33 10.22
C PRO A 53 21.31 9.25 11.15
N LEU A 54 20.16 9.49 11.77
CA LEU A 54 19.47 8.56 12.68
C LEU A 54 19.30 7.15 12.08
N LYS A 55 19.15 7.03 10.75
CA LYS A 55 19.03 5.73 10.08
C LYS A 55 20.21 4.79 10.32
N GLN A 56 21.40 5.32 10.64
CA GLN A 56 22.59 4.53 10.91
C GLN A 56 22.49 3.76 12.23
N ASP A 57 21.65 4.20 13.15
CA ASP A 57 21.40 3.50 14.43
C ASP A 57 20.50 2.26 14.23
N TRP A 58 19.94 2.07 13.03
CA TRP A 58 18.96 1.04 12.69
C TRP A 58 19.41 0.17 11.51
N LEU A 59 20.72 -0.02 11.33
CA LEU A 59 21.26 -0.89 10.30
C LEU A 59 20.79 -2.34 10.52
N TYR A 60 20.41 -3.00 9.42
CA TYR A 60 20.03 -4.40 9.45
C TYR A 60 21.25 -5.28 9.76
N GLU A 61 21.23 -5.98 10.90
CA GLU A 61 22.19 -7.03 11.20
C GLU A 61 21.67 -8.39 10.67
N PRO A 62 22.26 -8.96 9.61
CA PRO A 62 21.91 -10.30 9.19
C PRO A 62 22.29 -11.28 10.28
N ARG A 63 21.31 -11.98 10.86
CA ARG A 63 21.56 -13.09 11.77
C ARG A 63 22.14 -14.26 10.96
N THR A 64 23.46 -14.35 10.86
CA THR A 64 24.12 -15.56 10.37
C THR A 64 23.98 -16.62 11.45
N SER A 65 23.12 -17.61 11.18
CA SER A 65 23.02 -18.85 11.96
C SER A 65 23.98 -19.89 11.43
#